data_AF-A0A3D0SLK2-F1
#
_entry.id   AF-A0A3D0SLK2-F1
#
_cell.length_a   1.000
_cell.length_b   1.000
_cell.length_c   1.000
_cell.angle_alpha   90.00
_cell.angle_beta   90.00
_cell.angle_gamma   90.00
#
_symmetry.space_group_name_H-M   'P 1'
#
loop_
_entity.id
_entity.type
_entity.pdbx_description
1 polymer ?
#
loop_
_entity_poly.entity_id
_entity_poly.type
_entity_poly.pdbx_seq_one_letter_code
_entity_poly.pdbx_strand_id
1 'polypeptide(L)'
;MAETSASEVQTEVETLEAGDFSSLLQREFKPKSDQAKEAVEFAVKTLAEQALQYTTLVSKDVIKSIESMIAAIDKKITDQLNVILHHPDFQALESAWRGLH
;
A
#
# COMPACT_ATOMS: atom_id res chain seq x y z
N MET A 1 17.72 -16.86 18.59
CA MET A 1 18.34 -17.29 17.32
C MET A 1 17.27 -17.39 16.22
N ALA A 2 16.54 -16.30 15.94
CA ALA A 2 15.49 -16.28 14.90
C ALA A 2 15.47 -14.97 14.08
N GLU A 3 16.43 -14.06 14.30
CA GLU A 3 16.51 -12.77 13.60
C GLU A 3 17.54 -12.77 12.46
N THR A 4 18.35 -13.83 12.31
CA THR A 4 19.44 -13.88 11.33
C THR A 4 19.00 -14.27 9.91
N SER A 5 17.83 -14.91 9.74
CA SER A 5 17.39 -15.42 8.42
C SER A 5 16.52 -14.44 7.63
N ALA A 6 15.93 -13.41 8.25
CA ALA A 6 15.09 -12.44 7.53
C ALA A 6 15.89 -11.41 6.73
N SER A 7 17.13 -11.13 7.17
CA SER A 7 18.00 -10.16 6.51
C SER A 7 18.65 -10.72 5.24
N GLU A 8 18.97 -12.02 5.18
CA GLU A 8 19.61 -12.64 4.01
C GLU A 8 18.66 -12.76 2.81
N VAL A 9 17.36 -13.04 3.06
CA VAL A 9 16.35 -13.15 1.99
C VAL A 9 16.06 -11.80 1.35
N GLN A 10 16.13 -10.69 2.09
CA GLN A 10 15.95 -9.35 1.52
C GLN A 10 17.13 -8.94 0.64
N THR A 11 18.37 -9.27 1.02
CA THR A 11 19.56 -8.93 0.24
C THR A 11 19.64 -9.74 -1.06
N GLU A 12 19.22 -11.01 -1.04
CA GLU A 12 19.29 -11.89 -2.22
C GLU A 12 18.26 -11.49 -3.29
N VAL A 13 17.04 -11.08 -2.89
CA VAL A 13 15.99 -10.60 -3.82
C VAL A 13 16.38 -9.26 -4.48
N GLU A 14 17.01 -8.35 -3.74
CA GLU A 14 17.44 -7.04 -4.25
C GLU A 14 18.56 -7.16 -5.29
N THR A 15 19.46 -8.15 -5.14
CA THR A 15 20.55 -8.41 -6.10
C THR A 15 20.06 -9.07 -7.40
N LEU A 16 18.99 -9.87 -7.35
CA LEU A 16 18.41 -10.52 -8.53
C LEU A 16 17.70 -9.52 -9.46
N GLU A 17 17.02 -8.51 -8.91
CA GLU A 17 16.36 -7.46 -9.71
C GLU A 17 17.38 -6.51 -10.38
N ALA A 18 18.49 -6.19 -9.70
CA ALA A 18 19.53 -5.33 -10.24
C ALA A 18 20.26 -5.93 -11.46
N GLY A 19 20.49 -7.26 -11.45
CA GLY A 19 21.12 -7.97 -12.57
C GLY A 19 20.24 -8.04 -13.83
N ASP A 20 18.93 -8.19 -13.66
CA ASP A 20 17.97 -8.19 -14.76
C ASP A 20 17.84 -6.80 -15.40
N PHE A 21 17.87 -5.75 -14.58
CA PHE A 21 17.82 -4.37 -15.04
C PHE A 21 19.01 -3.97 -15.95
N SER A 22 20.26 -4.30 -15.56
CA SER A 22 21.44 -4.01 -16.39
C SER A 22 21.40 -4.78 -17.73
N SER A 23 20.87 -5.99 -17.72
CA SER A 23 20.69 -6.81 -18.93
C SER A 23 19.70 -6.17 -19.92
N LEU A 24 18.61 -5.57 -19.43
CA LEU A 24 17.65 -4.83 -20.25
C LEU A 24 18.26 -3.54 -20.84
N LEU A 25 19.05 -2.80 -20.06
CA LEU A 25 19.71 -1.59 -20.53
C LEU A 25 20.71 -1.87 -21.66
N GLN A 26 21.49 -2.94 -21.55
CA GLN A 26 22.41 -3.34 -22.61
C GLN A 26 21.68 -3.73 -23.91
N ARG A 27 20.50 -4.35 -23.80
CA ARG A 27 19.69 -4.77 -24.95
C ARG A 27 19.08 -3.59 -25.72
N GLU A 28 18.53 -2.61 -25.00
CA GLU A 28 17.79 -1.49 -25.60
C GLU A 28 18.70 -0.36 -26.12
N PHE A 29 19.76 -0.01 -25.38
CA PHE A 29 20.64 1.10 -25.75
C PHE A 29 21.84 0.68 -26.61
N LYS A 30 22.22 -0.60 -26.59
CA LYS A 30 23.36 -1.17 -27.35
C LYS A 30 24.64 -0.31 -27.29
N PRO A 31 25.12 0.06 -26.10
CA PRO A 31 26.31 0.89 -25.93
C PRO A 31 27.54 0.23 -26.54
N LYS A 32 28.33 1.01 -27.29
CA LYS A 32 29.48 0.53 -28.06
C LYS A 32 30.81 0.56 -27.30
N SER A 33 30.82 1.06 -26.07
CA SER A 33 31.98 1.12 -25.18
C SER A 33 31.56 0.97 -23.73
N ASP A 34 32.49 0.56 -22.87
CA ASP A 34 32.22 0.41 -21.43
C ASP A 34 31.90 1.76 -20.77
N GLN A 35 32.54 2.83 -21.22
CA GLN A 35 32.22 4.20 -20.78
C GLN A 35 30.78 4.60 -21.13
N ALA A 36 30.28 4.16 -22.29
CA ALA A 36 28.90 4.43 -22.68
C ALA A 36 27.89 3.58 -21.88
N LYS A 37 28.25 2.37 -21.45
CA LYS A 37 27.42 1.56 -20.54
C LYS A 37 27.24 2.28 -19.21
N GLU A 38 28.34 2.68 -18.60
CA GLU A 38 28.36 3.32 -17.28
C GLU A 38 27.60 4.66 -17.30
N ALA A 39 27.76 5.44 -18.36
CA ALA A 39 27.01 6.69 -18.55
C ALA A 39 25.49 6.46 -18.71
N VAL A 40 25.08 5.42 -19.43
CA VAL A 40 23.65 5.07 -19.59
C VAL A 40 23.06 4.59 -18.28
N GLU A 41 23.74 3.70 -17.55
CA GLU A 41 23.28 3.23 -16.24
C GLU A 41 23.11 4.39 -15.26
N PHE A 42 24.09 5.30 -15.19
CA PHE A 42 24.03 6.49 -14.35
C PHE A 42 22.87 7.42 -14.74
N ALA A 43 22.68 7.68 -16.03
CA ALA A 43 21.60 8.54 -16.52
C ALA A 43 20.21 7.95 -16.21
N VAL A 44 20.00 6.65 -16.42
CA VAL A 44 18.73 6.00 -16.13
C VAL A 44 18.48 5.93 -14.63
N LYS A 45 19.50 5.66 -13.81
CA LYS A 45 19.39 5.72 -12.36
C LYS A 45 18.95 7.10 -11.87
N THR A 46 19.60 8.15 -12.36
CA THR A 46 19.25 9.55 -12.02
C THR A 46 17.81 9.87 -12.46
N LEU A 47 17.39 9.40 -13.63
CA LEU A 47 16.03 9.60 -14.12
C LEU A 47 14.99 8.83 -13.28
N ALA A 48 15.30 7.61 -12.84
CA ALA A 48 14.45 6.81 -11.97
C ALA A 48 14.31 7.45 -10.58
N GLU A 49 15.43 7.91 -9.99
CA GLU A 49 15.43 8.66 -8.73
C GLU A 49 14.58 9.93 -8.83
N GLN A 50 14.71 10.69 -9.92
CA GLN A 50 13.92 11.89 -10.14
C GLN A 50 12.44 11.59 -10.40
N ALA A 51 12.12 10.50 -11.12
CA ALA A 51 10.74 10.08 -11.35
C ALA A 51 10.05 9.60 -10.07
N LEU A 52 10.78 8.90 -9.19
CA LEU A 52 10.30 8.46 -7.87
C LEU A 52 10.07 9.62 -6.89
N GLN A 53 10.74 10.76 -7.07
CA GLN A 53 10.47 11.96 -6.26
C GLN A 53 9.12 12.61 -6.62
N TYR A 54 8.65 12.47 -7.86
CA TYR A 54 7.41 13.08 -8.33
C TYR A 54 6.21 12.13 -8.33
N THR A 55 6.43 10.83 -8.15
CA THR A 55 5.32 9.90 -7.93
C THR A 55 4.82 10.07 -6.50
N THR A 56 3.57 10.46 -6.34
CA THR A 56 2.90 10.48 -5.04
C THR A 56 2.77 9.04 -4.56
N LEU A 57 3.82 8.54 -3.89
CA LEU A 57 3.79 7.26 -3.21
C LEU A 57 2.80 7.40 -2.06
N VAL A 58 1.51 7.15 -2.35
CA VAL A 58 0.53 6.95 -1.30
C VAL A 58 0.97 5.70 -0.55
N SER A 59 1.60 5.92 0.61
CA SER A 59 2.07 4.81 1.43
C SER A 59 0.88 3.93 1.82
N LYS A 60 1.07 2.60 1.76
CA LYS A 60 0.10 1.62 2.27
C LYS A 60 -0.29 1.91 3.72
N ASP A 61 0.60 2.54 4.48
CA ASP A 61 0.34 2.93 5.87
C ASP A 61 -0.73 4.03 6.00
N VAL A 62 -0.81 4.94 5.02
CA VAL A 62 -1.83 5.99 5.00
C VAL A 62 -3.21 5.39 4.73
N ILE A 63 -3.31 4.47 3.78
CA ILE A 63 -4.55 3.74 3.49
C ILE A 63 -5.02 2.97 4.72
N LYS A 64 -4.12 2.23 5.37
CA LYS A 64 -4.43 1.49 6.60
C LYS A 64 -4.86 2.41 7.75
N SER A 65 -4.28 3.60 7.83
CA SER A 65 -4.68 4.62 8.82
C SER A 65 -6.09 5.15 8.54
N ILE A 66 -6.43 5.43 7.27
CA ILE A 66 -7.78 5.83 6.84
C ILE A 66 -8.80 4.74 7.15
N GLU A 67 -8.51 3.49 6.82
CA GLU A 67 -9.37 2.36 7.13
C GLU A 67 -9.61 2.21 8.64
N SER A 68 -8.56 2.42 9.46
CA SER A 68 -8.68 2.39 10.92
C SER A 68 -9.56 3.53 11.45
N MET A 69 -9.46 4.73 10.85
CA MET A 69 -10.34 5.85 11.19
C MET A 69 -11.80 5.58 10.80
N ILE A 70 -12.05 4.99 9.62
CA ILE A 70 -13.38 4.59 9.17
C ILE A 70 -13.98 3.56 10.13
N ALA A 71 -13.23 2.51 10.49
CA ALA A 71 -13.69 1.49 11.43
C ALA A 71 -14.04 2.05 12.80
N ALA A 72 -13.31 3.06 13.28
CA ALA A 72 -13.61 3.74 14.53
C ALA A 72 -14.90 4.57 14.46
N ILE A 73 -15.17 5.21 13.31
CA ILE A 73 -16.42 5.93 13.04
C ILE A 73 -17.59 4.95 12.99
N ASP A 74 -17.45 3.87 12.23
CA ASP A 74 -18.49 2.84 12.08
C ASP A 74 -18.87 2.26 13.44
N LYS A 75 -17.87 1.95 14.28
CA LYS A 75 -18.11 1.49 15.65
C LYS A 75 -18.95 2.49 16.45
N LYS A 76 -18.62 3.78 16.41
CA LYS A 76 -19.38 4.82 17.13
C LYS A 76 -20.81 4.92 16.63
N ILE A 77 -21.01 4.83 15.31
CA ILE A 77 -22.33 4.87 14.70
C ILE A 77 -23.13 3.62 15.11
N THR A 78 -22.54 2.43 15.02
CA THR A 78 -23.18 1.16 15.43
C THR A 78 -23.56 1.18 16.91
N ASP A 79 -22.68 1.64 17.79
CA ASP A 79 -22.96 1.73 19.23
C ASP A 79 -24.15 2.66 19.50
N GLN A 80 -24.17 3.84 18.88
CA GLN A 80 -25.27 4.80 19.04
C GLN A 80 -26.58 4.26 18.47
N LEU A 81 -26.53 3.63 17.29
CA LEU A 81 -27.69 3.08 16.61
C LEU A 81 -28.27 1.91 17.42
N ASN A 82 -27.42 1.06 18.00
CA ASN A 82 -27.86 0.01 18.91
C ASN A 82 -28.62 0.57 20.10
N VAL A 83 -28.14 1.64 20.73
CA VAL A 83 -28.85 2.29 21.85
C VAL A 83 -30.23 2.80 21.40
N ILE A 84 -30.30 3.44 20.23
CA ILE A 84 -31.57 3.97 19.70
C ILE A 84 -32.55 2.85 19.39
N LEU A 85 -32.12 1.81 18.66
CA LEU A 85 -32.99 0.72 18.22
C LEU A 85 -33.46 -0.17 19.38
N HIS A 86 -32.63 -0.32 20.41
CA HIS A 86 -32.98 -1.11 21.60
C HIS A 86 -33.70 -0.29 22.68
N HIS A 87 -34.01 0.98 22.41
CA HIS A 87 -34.80 1.77 23.33
C HIS A 87 -36.23 1.22 23.43
N PRO A 88 -36.79 1.01 24.65
CA PRO A 88 -38.10 0.37 24.83
C PRO A 88 -39.23 1.10 24.08
N ASP A 89 -39.22 2.44 24.09
CA ASP A 89 -40.23 3.23 23.36
C ASP A 89 -40.15 3.02 21.85
N PHE A 90 -38.92 2.92 21.31
CA PHE A 90 -38.70 2.67 19.89
C PHE A 90 -39.17 1.26 19.51
N GLN A 91 -38.85 0.25 20.32
CA GLN A 91 -39.29 -1.13 20.10
C GLN A 91 -40.82 -1.30 20.22
N ALA A 92 -41.46 -0.59 21.14
CA ALA A 92 -42.92 -0.61 21.27
C ALA A 92 -43.59 -0.04 20.01
N LEU A 93 -43.09 1.08 19.49
CA LEU A 93 -43.58 1.67 18.25
C LEU A 93 -43.31 0.77 17.03
N GLU A 94 -42.09 0.23 16.92
CA GLU A 94 -41.68 -0.64 15.82
C GLU A 94 -42.50 -1.95 15.79
N SER A 95 -42.78 -2.54 16.95
CA SER A 95 -43.61 -3.75 17.04
C SER A 95 -45.07 -3.49 16.68
N ALA A 96 -45.64 -2.35 17.08
CA ALA A 96 -46.98 -1.93 16.68
C ALA A 96 -47.08 -1.70 15.16
N TRP A 97 -46.03 -1.15 14.53
CA TRP A 97 -46.00 -0.92 13.09
C TRP A 97 -45.73 -2.18 12.28
N ARG A 98 -44.81 -3.06 12.74
CA ARG A 98 -44.54 -4.35 12.09
C ARG A 98 -45.66 -5.36 12.25
N GLY A 99 -46.48 -5.24 13.29
CA GLY A 99 -47.64 -6.12 13.52
C GLY A 99 -48.89 -5.77 12.70
N LEU A 100 -48.86 -4.68 11.92
CA LEU A 100 -50.00 -4.20 11.12
C LEU A 100 -49.96 -4.66 9.65
N HIS A 101 -48.93 -5.43 9.25
CA HIS A 101 -48.75 -5.98 7.90
C HIS A 101 -48.95 -7.50 7.88
#